data_AF-A0A7J8H661-F1
#
_entry.id   AF-A0A7J8H661-F1
#
_cell.length_a   1.000
_cell.length_b   1.000
_cell.length_c   1.000
_cell.angle_alpha   90.00
_cell.angle_beta   90.00
_cell.angle_gamma   90.00
#
_symmetry.space_group_name_H-M   'P 1'
#
loop_
_entity.id
_entity.type
_entity.pdbx_description
1 polymer ?
#
loop_
_entity_poly.entity_id
_entity_poly.type
_entity_poly.pdbx_seq_one_letter_code
_entity_poly.pdbx_strand_id
1 'polypeptide(L)'
;MRMSFGLTFRAAKGCWMVNLSRHCSRGSLGLFVPPSPPTDPAKVKELQRFITLSKRLLVMTGAGISTESGIPDYRSEKGPLLGLR
;
A
#
# COMPACT_ATOMS: atom_id res chain seq x y z
N MET A 1 -26.03 13.91 -8.83
CA MET A 1 -25.56 14.00 -7.43
C MET A 1 -24.04 14.00 -7.43
N ARG A 2 -23.41 15.14 -7.08
CA ARG A 2 -21.96 15.24 -6.85
C ARG A 2 -21.73 15.04 -5.36
N MET A 3 -20.99 14.00 -4.98
CA MET A 3 -20.63 13.77 -3.57
C MET A 3 -19.16 14.18 -3.39
N SER A 4 -18.95 15.32 -2.74
CA SER A 4 -17.61 15.80 -2.41
C SER A 4 -17.09 15.03 -1.21
N PHE A 5 -16.21 14.05 -1.42
CA PHE A 5 -15.60 13.29 -0.34
C PHE A 5 -14.39 14.08 0.21
N GLY A 6 -14.64 14.95 1.19
CA GLY A 6 -13.58 15.67 1.90
C GLY A 6 -12.89 14.77 2.93
N LEU A 7 -11.88 14.01 2.52
CA LEU A 7 -11.00 13.28 3.45
C LEU A 7 -10.09 14.29 4.16
N THR A 8 -10.46 14.69 5.37
CA THR A 8 -9.57 15.47 6.25
C THR A 8 -8.59 14.51 6.93
N PHE A 9 -7.43 14.29 6.30
CA PHE A 9 -6.31 13.63 6.97
C PHE A 9 -5.77 14.54 8.09
N ARG A 10 -6.09 14.23 9.34
CA ARG A 10 -5.30 14.75 10.47
C ARG A 10 -3.99 13.98 10.54
N ALA A 11 -2.96 14.50 9.88
CA ALA A 11 -1.59 14.08 10.12
C ALA A 11 -1.21 14.46 11.56
N ALA A 12 -0.96 13.48 12.43
CA ALA A 12 -0.36 13.71 13.73
C ALA A 12 1.02 14.36 13.50
N LYS A 13 1.25 15.52 14.11
CA LYS A 13 2.51 16.26 14.01
C LYS A 13 3.60 15.54 14.80
N GLY A 14 4.18 14.50 14.21
CA GLY A 14 5.44 13.91 14.65
C GLY A 14 6.56 14.37 13.72
N CYS A 15 7.61 14.97 14.27
CA CYS A 15 8.86 15.21 13.55
C CYS A 15 9.57 13.85 13.40
N TRP A 16 9.27 13.13 12.32
CA TRP A 16 9.98 11.91 11.98
C TRP A 16 11.34 12.30 11.41
N MET A 17 12.41 12.12 12.20
CA MET A 17 13.77 12.19 11.69
C MET A 17 14.01 10.94 10.83
N VAL A 18 13.81 11.06 9.53
CA VAL A 18 14.14 10.01 8.57
C VAL A 18 15.61 10.13 8.20
N ASN A 19 16.47 9.34 8.83
CA ASN A 19 17.83 9.13 8.33
C ASN A 19 17.76 8.15 7.15
N LEU A 20 17.32 8.67 5.99
CA LEU A 20 17.24 7.90 4.76
C LEU A 20 18.64 7.86 4.15
N SER A 21 19.43 6.85 4.53
CA SER A 21 20.63 6.46 3.78
C SER A 21 20.22 6.21 2.34
N ARG A 22 20.60 7.13 1.45
CA ARG A 22 20.25 7.12 0.03
C ARG A 22 20.96 5.99 -0.68
N HIS A 23 20.34 4.84 -0.74
CA HIS A 23 20.58 3.86 -1.80
C HIS A 23 19.24 3.48 -2.43
N CYS A 24 18.62 4.46 -3.08
CA CYS A 24 17.57 4.21 -4.07
C CYS A 24 18.22 3.64 -5.32
N SER A 25 18.62 2.37 -5.28
CA SER A 25 18.81 1.59 -6.49
C SER A 25 17.46 1.63 -7.23
N ARG A 26 17.47 2.06 -8.50
CA ARG A 26 16.31 2.11 -9.40
C ARG A 26 15.77 0.68 -9.63
N GLY A 27 15.11 0.10 -8.63
CA GLY A 27 14.44 -1.19 -8.74
C GLY A 27 13.17 -1.04 -9.58
N SER A 28 12.95 -1.98 -10.49
CA SER A 28 11.71 -2.08 -11.28
C SER A 28 10.48 -2.04 -10.36
N LEU A 29 9.51 -1.18 -10.68
CA LEU A 29 8.29 -0.86 -9.91
C LEU A 29 7.37 -2.06 -9.60
N GLY A 30 7.69 -3.26 -10.09
CA GLY A 30 6.91 -4.49 -9.85
C GLY A 30 7.65 -5.58 -9.09
N LEU A 31 8.94 -5.42 -8.75
CA LEU A 31 9.73 -6.49 -8.12
C LEU A 31 9.27 -6.84 -6.71
N PHE A 32 8.55 -5.92 -6.07
CA PHE A 32 8.26 -6.00 -4.65
C PHE A 32 6.83 -6.36 -4.30
N VAL A 33 5.94 -6.40 -5.30
CA VAL A 33 4.53 -6.80 -5.11
C VAL A 33 4.47 -8.32 -5.27
N PRO A 34 3.96 -9.07 -4.28
CA PRO A 34 3.78 -10.52 -4.43
C PRO A 34 2.77 -10.81 -5.56
N PRO A 35 2.92 -11.95 -6.28
CA PRO A 35 1.96 -12.34 -7.28
C PRO A 35 0.58 -12.59 -6.65
N SER A 36 -0.46 -12.06 -7.30
CA SER A 36 -1.86 -12.27 -6.91
C SER A 36 -2.74 -12.49 -8.14
N PRO A 37 -3.80 -13.31 -8.06
CA PRO A 37 -4.78 -13.39 -9.14
C PRO A 37 -5.50 -12.04 -9.35
N PRO A 38 -6.14 -11.83 -10.51
CA PRO A 38 -6.96 -10.65 -10.73
C PRO A 38 -8.05 -10.50 -9.65
N THR A 39 -8.27 -9.27 -9.19
CA THR A 39 -9.25 -8.98 -8.14
C THR A 39 -10.68 -9.22 -8.64
N ASP A 40 -11.48 -9.93 -7.83
CA ASP A 40 -12.91 -10.10 -8.09
C ASP A 40 -13.67 -8.77 -7.90
N PRO A 41 -14.35 -8.23 -8.93
CA PRO A 41 -15.10 -6.99 -8.82
C PRO A 41 -16.25 -7.06 -7.80
N ALA A 42 -16.80 -8.23 -7.50
CA ALA A 42 -17.83 -8.39 -6.47
C ALA A 42 -17.27 -8.10 -5.07
N LYS A 43 -16.04 -8.55 -4.79
CA LYS A 43 -15.33 -8.27 -3.53
C LYS A 43 -14.98 -6.80 -3.35
N VAL A 44 -14.63 -6.11 -4.44
CA VAL A 44 -14.41 -4.66 -4.42
C VAL A 44 -15.72 -3.93 -4.05
N LYS A 45 -16.85 -4.32 -4.64
CA LYS A 45 -18.17 -3.76 -4.30
C LYS A 45 -18.56 -4.04 -2.85
N GLU A 46 -18.24 -5.22 -2.32
CA GLU A 46 -18.47 -5.58 -0.92
C GLU A 46 -17.70 -4.65 0.04
N LEU A 47 -16.40 -4.45 -0.22
CA LEU A 47 -15.55 -3.53 0.54
C LEU A 47 -16.04 -2.08 0.44
N GLN A 48 -16.41 -1.63 -0.77
CA GLN A 48 -16.97 -0.30 -0.98
C GLN A 48 -18.23 -0.09 -0.12
N ARG A 49 -19.13 -1.07 -0.07
CA ARG A 49 -20.33 -1.01 0.79
C ARG A 49 -19.96 -0.95 2.26
N PHE A 50 -19.01 -1.76 2.71
CA PHE A 50 -18.52 -1.74 4.10
C PHE A 50 -17.99 -0.36 4.50
N ILE A 51 -17.16 0.26 3.65
CA ILE A 51 -16.62 1.62 3.88
C ILE A 51 -17.77 2.64 3.90
N THR A 52 -18.69 2.58 2.95
CA THR A 52 -19.80 3.55 2.83
C THR A 52 -20.73 3.51 4.03
N LEU A 53 -20.98 2.32 4.61
CA LEU A 53 -21.87 2.16 5.77
C LEU A 53 -21.19 2.51 7.11
N SER A 54 -19.85 2.61 7.12
CA SER A 54 -19.07 2.87 8.33
C SER A 54 -19.07 4.35 8.70
N LYS A 55 -19.65 4.68 9.86
CA LYS A 55 -19.66 6.08 10.38
C LYS A 55 -18.32 6.52 10.98
N ARG A 56 -17.53 5.58 11.50
CA ARG A 56 -16.20 5.79 12.09
C ARG A 56 -15.34 4.59 11.76
N LEU A 57 -14.39 4.76 10.83
CA LEU A 57 -13.53 3.68 10.35
C LEU A 57 -12.08 3.94 10.78
N LEU A 58 -11.49 2.98 11.48
CA LEU A 58 -10.04 2.95 11.74
C LEU A 58 -9.38 2.11 10.64
N VAL A 59 -8.32 2.65 10.04
CA VAL A 59 -7.50 1.93 9.05
C VAL A 59 -6.10 1.75 9.63
N MET A 60 -5.62 0.51 9.63
CA MET A 60 -4.25 0.16 9.99
C MET A 60 -3.58 -0.44 8.76
N THR A 61 -2.40 0.05 8.42
CA THR A 61 -1.63 -0.42 7.25
C THR A 61 -0.30 -1.02 7.70
N GLY A 62 0.18 -2.01 6.95
CA GLY A 62 1.52 -2.58 7.09
C GLY A 62 2.43 -2.18 5.94
N ALA A 63 3.66 -2.70 5.92
CA ALA A 63 4.65 -2.43 4.88
C ALA A 63 4.19 -2.81 3.46
N GLY A 64 3.23 -3.74 3.34
CA GLY A 64 2.66 -4.18 2.06
C GLY A 64 2.07 -3.03 1.22
N ILE A 65 1.59 -1.94 1.82
CA ILE A 65 1.07 -0.79 1.04
C ILE A 65 2.17 -0.02 0.29
N SER A 66 3.44 -0.22 0.64
CA SER A 66 4.59 0.47 0.06
C SER A 66 5.34 -0.37 -0.98
N THR A 67 4.89 -1.59 -1.28
CA THR A 67 5.57 -2.44 -2.26
C THR A 67 5.52 -1.87 -3.67
N GLU A 68 4.41 -1.24 -4.04
CA GLU A 68 4.23 -0.56 -5.33
C GLU A 68 5.08 0.71 -5.49
N SER A 69 5.59 1.27 -4.38
CA SER A 69 6.51 2.41 -4.40
C SER A 69 7.99 1.99 -4.40
N GLY A 70 8.27 0.68 -4.50
CA GLY A 70 9.64 0.17 -4.50
C GLY A 70 10.22 -0.04 -3.10
N ILE A 71 9.39 -0.11 -2.05
CA ILE A 71 9.85 -0.44 -0.69
C ILE A 71 9.43 -1.89 -0.37
N PRO A 72 10.36 -2.80 -0.05
CA PRO A 72 9.98 -4.17 0.24
C PRO A 72 9.23 -4.28 1.57
N ASP A 73 8.24 -5.15 1.62
CA ASP A 73 7.61 -5.58 2.86
C ASP A 73 8.42 -6.70 3.54
N TYR A 74 8.00 -7.10 4.73
CA TYR A 74 8.79 -8.01 5.58
C TYR A 74 8.56 -9.51 5.32
N ARG A 75 7.38 -9.88 4.80
CA ARG A 75 6.90 -11.27 4.84
C ARG A 75 6.49 -11.84 3.49
N SER A 76 6.27 -11.02 2.46
CA SER A 76 6.04 -11.55 1.12
C SER A 76 7.28 -12.28 0.64
N GLU A 77 7.07 -13.42 -0.01
CA GLU A 77 8.15 -14.18 -0.61
C GLU A 77 8.84 -13.33 -1.68
N LYS A 78 10.01 -12.80 -1.33
CA LYS A 78 10.98 -12.28 -2.30
C LYS A 78 12.19 -13.17 -2.22
N GLY A 79 12.29 -14.10 -3.15
CA GLY A 79 13.60 -14.60 -3.51
C GLY A 79 14.36 -13.46 -4.19
N PRO A 80 15.46 -12.93 -3.63
CA PRO A 80 16.51 -12.43 -4.50
C PRO A 80 17.04 -13.67 -5.22
N LEU A 81 16.73 -13.89 -6.50
CA LEU A 81 17.46 -14.79 -7.44
C LEU A 81 16.68 -15.09 -8.74
N LEU A 82 16.07 -14.11 -9.41
CA LEU A 82 15.69 -14.25 -10.83
C LEU A 82 16.04 -12.96 -11.59
N GLY A 83 17.33 -12.63 -11.54
CA GLY A 83 17.97 -11.55 -12.30
C GLY A 83 19.47 -11.80 -12.55
N LEU A 84 19.94 -13.03 -12.32
CA LEU A 84 21.26 -13.54 -12.68
C LEU A 84 21.10 -14.96 -13.26
N ARG A 85 20.56 -15.02 -14.48
CA ARG A 85 20.93 -15.97 -15.53
C ARG A 85 20.69 -15.29 -16.88
#